data_AF-W4Q6R7-F1
#
_entry.id   AF-W4Q6R7-F1
#
_cell.length_a   1.000
_cell.length_b   1.000
_cell.length_c   1.000
_cell.angle_alpha   90.00
_cell.angle_beta   90.00
_cell.angle_gamma   90.00
#
_symmetry.space_group_name_H-M   'P 1'
#
loop_
_entity.id
_entity.type
_entity.pdbx_description
1 polymer ?
#
loop_
_entity_poly.entity_id
_entity_poly.type
_entity_poly.pdbx_seq_one_letter_code
_entity_poly.pdbx_strand_id
1 'polypeptide(L)'
;MAKESGIETNRAIVVNDYLQTSVPDVYAVGECVEHRSMVYGLVKPLYEQGRILAKHICDKTEAGYQGSTLSTQLKISGVDVFSVGQFHADEGSQTIMQFDELAGIYKKMVLKDDKVIGSVMFGDTKAGNKLLDMVSKQKVMTDEEKMIVLQTSNEESPVASMEQTDLVCLCNGVTKGAIVQACQTEGVTTIDEVKKCTKASTACGGCKPLVNDLLLYMQSDDFDEVIEKETLCSCTTLTDEEIVTEMQLKNLSNIDDVMKQLDWASDDGCSVCRPALQYYLGMIYPEYETKQEALFLNEKMNATLQKDGTYSITPQMYGGVTNAEELRRIAYVVEKYQIPNVAITSEQRVHLTGIKHDQLHSIWEELDLPLSSTYGNTVQNIKTCIGETVCKCEKQSALDLAISLEKQTDYLTTPYRVKMGVSACMHNGAGSTTKDIGVIKFDRGFEVYVGGSSGRNARTGQLLCVAETEEEVYEIILGFIQYYRETAKYAERSWEWIDRVNLLHIREVLFDQDLRSQLLENLEHDASQHKKILLSNR
;
A
#
# COMPACT_ATOMS: atom_id res chain seq x y z
N MET A 1 28.38 -13.13 23.67
CA MET A 1 27.04 -12.63 24.07
C MET A 1 26.05 -13.76 24.31
N ALA A 2 25.35 -14.33 23.31
CA ALA A 2 24.28 -15.33 23.58
C ALA A 2 24.71 -16.53 24.46
N LYS A 3 25.87 -17.13 24.18
CA LYS A 3 26.44 -18.23 24.98
C LYS A 3 26.78 -17.82 26.43
N GLU A 4 27.27 -16.59 26.60
CA GLU A 4 27.59 -16.03 27.93
C GLU A 4 26.32 -15.69 28.73
N SER A 5 25.20 -15.47 28.02
CA SER A 5 23.87 -15.22 28.59
C SER A 5 23.07 -16.49 28.89
N GLY A 6 23.66 -17.68 28.74
CA GLY A 6 23.00 -18.96 29.02
C GLY A 6 21.98 -19.42 27.96
N ILE A 7 21.97 -18.78 26.79
CA ILE A 7 21.15 -19.21 25.66
C ILE A 7 21.84 -20.38 24.96
N GLU A 8 21.08 -21.43 24.66
CA GLU A 8 21.56 -22.60 23.93
C GLU A 8 22.08 -22.18 22.55
N THR A 9 23.31 -22.57 22.28
CA THR A 9 24.03 -22.22 21.05
C THR A 9 24.75 -23.47 20.54
N ASN A 10 24.81 -23.61 19.23
CA ASN A 10 25.64 -24.59 18.56
C ASN A 10 26.55 -23.88 17.54
N ARG A 11 26.21 -23.88 16.25
CA ARG A 11 26.86 -23.01 15.25
C ARG A 11 26.31 -21.60 15.31
N ALA A 12 25.04 -21.44 15.69
CA ALA A 12 24.39 -20.17 15.96
C ALA A 12 23.42 -20.30 17.17
N ILE A 13 22.54 -19.33 17.41
CA ILE A 13 21.53 -19.38 18.48
C ILE A 13 20.49 -20.43 18.11
N VAL A 14 20.34 -21.48 18.92
CA VAL A 14 19.40 -22.56 18.64
C VAL A 14 17.98 -22.06 18.91
N VAL A 15 17.08 -22.23 17.93
CA VAL A 15 15.67 -21.85 18.06
C VAL A 15 14.71 -22.96 17.63
N ASN A 16 13.50 -22.92 18.17
CA ASN A 16 12.39 -23.78 17.74
C ASN A 16 11.69 -23.22 16.47
N ASP A 17 10.63 -23.89 16.01
CA ASP A 17 9.85 -23.47 14.82
C ASP A 17 9.17 -22.11 14.97
N TYR A 18 9.09 -21.55 16.17
CA TYR A 18 8.56 -20.24 16.46
C TYR A 18 9.65 -19.21 16.74
N LEU A 19 10.91 -19.54 16.39
CA LEU A 19 12.07 -18.66 16.51
C LEU A 19 12.40 -18.32 17.98
N GLN A 20 11.88 -19.11 18.92
CA GLN A 20 12.13 -18.98 20.35
C GLN A 20 13.41 -19.73 20.73
N THR A 21 14.23 -19.10 21.56
CA THR A 21 15.47 -19.68 22.09
C THR A 21 15.20 -20.64 23.25
N SER A 22 16.25 -21.21 23.85
CA SER A 22 16.13 -22.02 25.07
C SER A 22 15.68 -21.23 26.30
N VAL A 23 15.75 -19.90 26.25
CA VAL A 23 15.29 -19.03 27.33
C VAL A 23 13.85 -18.60 27.03
N PRO A 24 12.91 -18.79 27.98
CA PRO A 24 11.52 -18.35 27.80
C PRO A 24 11.44 -16.88 27.42
N ASP A 25 10.49 -16.55 26.54
CA ASP A 25 10.21 -15.19 26.05
C ASP A 25 11.38 -14.47 25.37
N VAL A 26 12.46 -15.18 25.04
CA VAL A 26 13.58 -14.68 24.25
C VAL A 26 13.57 -15.33 22.87
N TYR A 27 13.55 -14.50 21.83
CA TYR A 27 13.48 -14.93 20.44
C TYR A 27 14.71 -14.46 19.67
N ALA A 28 15.06 -15.18 18.60
CA ALA A 28 16.12 -14.80 17.69
C ALA A 28 15.66 -15.00 16.24
N VAL A 29 15.94 -14.02 15.39
CA VAL A 29 15.76 -14.05 13.94
C VAL A 29 17.00 -13.48 13.29
N GLY A 30 17.29 -13.86 12.05
CA GLY A 30 18.47 -13.38 11.36
C GLY A 30 19.45 -14.48 10.99
N GLU A 31 20.64 -14.05 10.56
CA GLU A 31 21.78 -14.93 10.31
C GLU A 31 22.35 -15.53 11.61
N CYS A 32 21.99 -14.96 12.76
CA CYS A 32 22.43 -15.42 14.07
C CYS A 32 21.68 -16.67 14.59
N VAL A 33 20.76 -17.23 13.78
CA VAL A 33 19.86 -18.30 14.18
C VAL A 33 20.23 -19.64 13.56
N GLU A 34 20.12 -20.70 14.37
CA GLU A 34 20.15 -22.09 13.97
C GLU A 34 18.76 -22.71 14.21
N HIS A 35 18.03 -22.99 13.12
CA HIS A 35 16.72 -23.62 13.16
C HIS A 35 16.81 -25.03 12.59
N ARG A 36 16.43 -26.05 13.37
CA ARG A 36 16.54 -27.49 13.00
C ARG A 36 17.94 -27.85 12.45
N SER A 37 18.98 -27.40 13.15
CA SER A 37 20.40 -27.57 12.79
C SER A 37 20.83 -26.89 11.48
N MET A 38 20.01 -25.99 10.94
CA MET A 38 20.30 -25.20 9.74
C MET A 38 20.53 -23.72 10.08
N VAL A 39 21.59 -23.15 9.50
CA VAL A 39 21.91 -21.72 9.56
C VAL A 39 21.75 -21.11 8.16
N TYR A 40 21.13 -19.92 8.08
CA TYR A 40 20.84 -19.25 6.81
C TYR A 40 21.71 -17.99 6.67
N GLY A 41 22.44 -17.88 5.56
CA GLY A 41 23.21 -16.67 5.19
C GLY A 41 22.61 -15.97 3.97
N LEU A 42 21.27 -15.87 3.92
CA LEU A 42 20.51 -15.35 2.78
C LEU A 42 19.34 -14.51 3.27
N VAL A 43 19.09 -13.38 2.60
CA VAL A 43 18.05 -12.40 2.97
C VAL A 43 16.63 -12.99 3.00
N LYS A 44 16.26 -13.83 2.02
CA LYS A 44 14.89 -14.40 1.93
C LYS A 44 14.51 -15.21 3.18
N PRO A 45 15.32 -16.18 3.65
CA PRO A 45 15.07 -16.86 4.93
C PRO A 45 14.86 -15.92 6.11
N LEU A 46 15.59 -14.81 6.19
CA LEU A 46 15.47 -13.87 7.29
C LEU A 46 14.09 -13.18 7.32
N TYR A 47 13.55 -12.82 6.15
CA TYR A 47 12.18 -12.29 6.06
C TYR A 47 11.13 -13.33 6.44
N GLU A 48 11.32 -14.59 6.05
CA GLU A 48 10.42 -15.69 6.43
C GLU A 48 10.43 -15.91 7.94
N GLN A 49 11.62 -15.96 8.56
CA GLN A 49 11.79 -16.06 10.01
C GLN A 49 11.09 -14.90 10.74
N GLY A 50 11.32 -13.66 10.29
CA GLY A 50 10.68 -12.47 10.88
C GLY A 50 9.16 -12.50 10.79
N ARG A 51 8.61 -12.96 9.66
CA ARG A 51 7.16 -13.08 9.46
C ARG A 51 6.53 -14.10 10.41
N ILE A 52 7.16 -15.26 10.58
CA ILE A 52 6.67 -16.31 11.49
C ILE A 52 6.76 -15.82 12.94
N LEU A 53 7.91 -15.24 13.34
CA LEU A 53 8.07 -14.73 14.70
C LEU A 53 7.02 -13.66 15.02
N ALA A 54 6.81 -12.70 14.11
CA ALA A 54 5.82 -11.65 14.30
C ALA A 54 4.42 -12.22 14.53
N LYS A 55 4.02 -13.23 13.76
CA LYS A 55 2.72 -13.89 13.95
C LYS A 55 2.63 -14.67 15.26
N HIS A 56 3.71 -15.34 15.66
CA HIS A 56 3.78 -16.04 16.93
C HIS A 56 3.63 -15.10 18.13
N ILE A 57 4.38 -13.98 18.15
CA ILE A 57 4.29 -12.96 19.21
C ILE A 57 2.88 -12.32 19.25
N CYS A 58 2.21 -12.20 18.10
CA CYS A 58 0.85 -11.68 18.01
C CYS A 58 -0.27 -12.73 18.22
N ASP A 59 0.05 -13.92 18.75
CA ASP A 59 -0.90 -15.02 18.99
C ASP A 59 -1.72 -15.44 17.75
N LYS A 60 -1.21 -15.19 16.53
CA LYS A 60 -1.87 -15.59 15.27
C LYS A 60 -1.48 -17.02 14.94
N THR A 61 -2.49 -17.91 14.81
CA THR A 61 -2.27 -19.34 14.58
C THR A 61 -1.74 -19.58 13.17
N GLU A 62 -0.46 -19.93 13.04
CA GLU A 62 0.15 -20.38 11.80
C GLU A 62 1.07 -21.58 12.07
N ALA A 63 1.31 -22.38 11.03
CA ALA A 63 2.39 -23.36 11.06
C ALA A 63 3.71 -22.64 11.34
N GLY A 64 4.49 -23.12 12.32
CA GLY A 64 5.82 -22.57 12.60
C GLY A 64 6.74 -22.64 11.38
N TYR A 65 7.85 -21.94 11.44
CA TYR A 65 8.86 -21.91 10.40
C TYR A 65 9.37 -23.33 10.13
N GLN A 66 9.22 -23.78 8.88
CA GLN A 66 9.60 -25.15 8.47
C GLN A 66 11.00 -25.21 7.85
N GLY A 67 11.70 -24.07 7.80
CA GLY A 67 12.95 -23.90 7.07
C GLY A 67 12.73 -23.35 5.67
N SER A 68 13.73 -22.64 5.15
CA SER A 68 13.71 -22.08 3.81
C SER A 68 14.39 -23.00 2.81
N THR A 69 13.90 -22.98 1.58
CA THR A 69 14.65 -23.56 0.46
C THR A 69 15.88 -22.69 0.21
N LEU A 70 17.05 -23.23 0.53
CA LEU A 70 18.33 -22.57 0.29
C LEU A 70 18.57 -22.44 -1.21
N SER A 71 18.90 -21.23 -1.67
CA SER A 71 19.50 -20.99 -2.97
C SER A 71 20.77 -20.15 -2.75
N THR A 72 21.93 -20.76 -2.84
CA THR A 72 23.21 -20.05 -2.67
C THR A 72 23.89 -19.91 -4.02
N GLN A 73 24.26 -18.67 -4.36
CA GLN A 73 25.18 -18.39 -5.45
C GLN A 73 26.41 -17.74 -4.83
N LEU A 74 27.53 -18.46 -4.80
CA LEU A 74 28.77 -18.01 -4.18
C LEU A 74 29.71 -17.46 -5.26
N LYS A 75 30.09 -16.19 -5.12
CA LYS A 75 31.15 -15.57 -5.93
C LYS A 75 32.50 -15.76 -5.25
N ILE A 76 33.10 -16.92 -5.46
CA ILE A 76 34.50 -17.18 -5.09
C ILE A 76 35.36 -16.78 -6.30
N SER A 77 36.48 -16.09 -6.10
CA SER A 77 37.38 -15.72 -7.20
C SER A 77 37.80 -16.96 -8.00
N GLY A 78 37.30 -17.06 -9.23
CA GLY A 78 37.71 -18.07 -10.21
C GLY A 78 36.76 -19.25 -10.43
N VAL A 79 35.68 -19.43 -9.65
CA VAL A 79 34.71 -20.52 -9.86
C VAL A 79 33.30 -20.07 -9.46
N ASP A 80 32.36 -20.10 -10.40
CA ASP A 80 30.94 -19.87 -10.12
C ASP A 80 30.30 -21.14 -9.54
N VAL A 81 29.60 -21.00 -8.41
CA VAL A 81 28.90 -22.10 -7.74
C VAL A 81 27.43 -21.73 -7.50
N PHE A 82 26.52 -22.63 -7.85
CA PHE A 82 25.09 -22.51 -7.61
C PHE A 82 24.55 -23.78 -6.94
N SER A 83 23.72 -23.64 -5.92
CA SER A 83 23.00 -24.76 -5.31
C SER A 83 21.59 -24.35 -4.92
N VAL A 84 20.62 -25.23 -5.14
CA VAL A 84 19.21 -25.04 -4.77
C VAL A 84 18.59 -26.34 -4.28
N GLY A 85 17.73 -26.24 -3.26
CA GLY A 85 16.90 -27.36 -2.79
C GLY A 85 17.68 -28.57 -2.26
N GLN A 86 17.09 -29.75 -2.37
CA GLN A 86 17.68 -31.03 -1.94
C GLN A 86 18.58 -31.61 -3.04
N PHE A 87 19.85 -31.21 -3.04
CA PHE A 87 20.85 -31.67 -4.04
C PHE A 87 21.56 -32.99 -3.66
N HIS A 88 21.25 -33.54 -2.47
CA HIS A 88 21.65 -34.90 -2.07
C HIS A 88 20.49 -35.87 -2.36
N ALA A 89 20.77 -36.93 -3.11
CA ALA A 89 19.76 -37.93 -3.45
C ALA A 89 19.47 -38.83 -2.24
N ASP A 90 18.19 -39.16 -2.04
CA ASP A 90 17.70 -40.10 -1.03
C ASP A 90 17.08 -41.35 -1.70
N GLU A 91 16.58 -42.30 -0.89
CA GLU A 91 15.83 -43.43 -1.41
C GLU A 91 14.57 -42.95 -2.16
N GLY A 92 14.49 -43.27 -3.46
CA GLY A 92 13.40 -42.87 -4.34
C GLY A 92 13.70 -41.64 -5.20
N SER A 93 14.84 -40.99 -5.03
CA SER A 93 15.29 -39.91 -5.92
C SER A 93 16.09 -40.41 -7.12
N GLN A 94 15.94 -39.73 -8.25
CA GLN A 94 16.73 -39.93 -9.46
C GLN A 94 17.69 -38.74 -9.64
N THR A 95 18.86 -38.97 -10.25
CA THR A 95 19.83 -37.90 -10.49
C THR A 95 20.25 -37.85 -11.95
N ILE A 96 20.37 -36.64 -12.48
CA ILE A 96 20.98 -36.38 -13.79
C ILE A 96 22.25 -35.57 -13.55
N MET A 97 23.37 -36.01 -14.10
CA MET A 97 24.68 -35.39 -13.92
C MET A 97 25.35 -35.09 -15.25
N GLN A 98 26.00 -33.94 -15.33
CA GLN A 98 26.91 -33.55 -16.39
C GLN A 98 28.23 -33.13 -15.76
N PHE A 99 29.33 -33.64 -16.30
CA PHE A 99 30.67 -33.31 -15.84
C PHE A 99 31.59 -33.11 -17.05
N ASP A 100 32.28 -31.98 -17.08
CA ASP A 100 33.33 -31.66 -18.04
C ASP A 100 34.58 -31.25 -17.26
N GLU A 101 35.56 -32.15 -17.23
CA GLU A 101 36.81 -31.97 -16.47
C GLU A 101 37.70 -30.87 -17.07
N LEU A 102 37.70 -30.70 -18.40
CA LEU A 102 38.54 -29.72 -19.09
C LEU A 102 38.00 -28.30 -18.90
N ALA A 103 36.68 -28.15 -18.92
CA ALA A 103 36.01 -26.88 -18.68
C ALA A 103 35.80 -26.57 -17.18
N GLY A 104 36.09 -27.53 -16.29
CA GLY A 104 35.83 -27.40 -14.85
C GLY A 104 34.33 -27.29 -14.51
N ILE A 105 33.46 -27.88 -15.35
CA ILE A 105 32.01 -27.79 -15.20
C ILE A 105 31.49 -29.05 -14.52
N TYR A 106 30.69 -28.87 -13.47
CA TYR A 106 29.91 -29.94 -12.86
C TYR A 106 28.48 -29.46 -12.66
N LYS A 107 27.49 -30.21 -13.14
CA LYS A 107 26.07 -29.92 -12.93
C LYS A 107 25.37 -31.20 -12.50
N LYS A 108 24.61 -31.15 -11.41
CA LYS A 108 23.82 -32.27 -10.90
C LYS A 108 22.43 -31.78 -10.54
N MET A 109 21.42 -32.45 -11.08
CA MET A 109 20.01 -32.25 -10.78
C MET A 109 19.45 -33.48 -10.08
N VAL A 110 18.61 -33.29 -9.07
CA VAL A 110 17.94 -34.34 -8.31
C VAL A 110 16.43 -34.22 -8.53
N LEU A 111 15.81 -35.34 -8.91
CA LEU A 111 14.39 -35.45 -9.20
C LEU A 111 13.73 -36.47 -8.28
N LYS A 112 12.46 -36.23 -7.95
CA LYS A 112 11.58 -37.18 -7.26
C LYS A 112 10.20 -37.06 -7.88
N ASP A 113 9.62 -38.19 -8.30
CA ASP A 113 8.35 -38.24 -9.04
C ASP A 113 8.32 -37.26 -10.25
N ASP A 114 9.40 -37.25 -11.04
CA ASP A 114 9.61 -36.35 -12.19
C ASP A 114 9.64 -34.85 -11.88
N LYS A 115 9.68 -34.45 -10.61
CA LYS A 115 9.82 -33.05 -10.17
C LYS A 115 11.24 -32.77 -9.71
N VAL A 116 11.76 -31.59 -10.07
CA VAL A 116 13.08 -31.15 -9.58
C VAL A 116 12.99 -30.78 -8.10
N ILE A 117 13.73 -31.51 -7.26
CA ILE A 117 13.78 -31.24 -5.81
C ILE A 117 15.07 -30.53 -5.40
N GLY A 118 16.10 -30.54 -6.25
CA GLY A 118 17.31 -29.75 -6.02
C GLY A 118 18.33 -29.86 -7.15
N SER A 119 19.33 -28.99 -7.12
CA SER A 119 20.43 -28.96 -8.08
C SER A 119 21.69 -28.34 -7.49
N VAL A 120 22.86 -28.75 -7.97
CA VAL A 120 24.17 -28.14 -7.68
C VAL A 120 24.98 -27.98 -8.97
N MET A 121 25.66 -26.85 -9.12
CA MET A 121 26.44 -26.47 -10.29
C MET A 121 27.77 -25.83 -9.89
N PHE A 122 28.83 -26.17 -10.61
CA PHE A 122 30.17 -25.58 -10.55
C PHE A 122 30.63 -25.22 -11.96
N GLY A 123 31.32 -24.09 -12.08
CA GLY A 123 31.82 -23.59 -13.36
C GLY A 123 30.73 -22.86 -14.15
N ASP A 124 29.81 -23.61 -14.78
CA ASP A 124 28.69 -23.04 -15.53
C ASP A 124 27.39 -23.07 -14.71
N THR A 125 26.97 -21.90 -14.22
CA THR A 125 25.79 -21.73 -13.35
C THR A 125 24.59 -21.07 -14.05
N LYS A 126 24.64 -20.89 -15.39
CA LYS A 126 23.63 -20.13 -16.14
C LYS A 126 22.19 -20.64 -15.96
N ALA A 127 22.01 -21.95 -15.81
CA ALA A 127 20.71 -22.58 -15.63
C ALA A 127 20.15 -22.46 -14.19
N GLY A 128 20.87 -21.82 -13.26
CA GLY A 128 20.50 -21.75 -11.84
C GLY A 128 19.12 -21.13 -11.57
N ASN A 129 18.81 -19.98 -12.17
CA ASN A 129 17.51 -19.32 -11.95
C ASN A 129 16.33 -20.15 -12.48
N LYS A 130 16.49 -20.82 -13.63
CA LYS A 130 15.49 -21.73 -14.20
C LYS A 130 15.22 -22.91 -13.27
N LEU A 131 16.27 -23.49 -12.70
CA LEU A 131 16.18 -24.59 -11.75
C LEU A 131 15.56 -24.15 -10.42
N LEU A 132 15.86 -22.95 -9.93
CA LEU A 132 15.22 -22.38 -8.75
C LEU A 132 13.70 -22.19 -8.97
N ASP A 133 13.29 -21.71 -10.14
CA ASP A 133 11.88 -21.57 -10.49
C ASP A 133 11.18 -22.95 -10.54
N MET A 134 11.82 -23.93 -11.17
CA MET A 134 11.30 -25.31 -11.25
C MET A 134 11.13 -25.96 -9.87
N VAL A 135 12.12 -25.80 -8.97
CA VAL A 135 12.06 -26.29 -7.58
C VAL A 135 10.94 -25.59 -6.80
N SER A 136 10.82 -24.27 -6.96
CA SER A 136 9.82 -23.47 -6.24
C SER A 136 8.38 -23.80 -6.69
N LYS A 137 8.17 -24.06 -7.99
CA LYS A 137 6.85 -24.38 -8.57
C LYS A 137 6.52 -25.87 -8.55
N GLN A 138 7.42 -26.73 -8.07
CA GLN A 138 7.29 -28.19 -8.14
C GLN A 138 6.91 -28.68 -9.56
N LYS A 139 7.52 -28.09 -10.58
CA LYS A 139 7.20 -28.37 -11.99
C LYS A 139 7.58 -29.81 -12.34
N VAL A 140 6.66 -30.55 -12.95
CA VAL A 140 6.91 -31.89 -13.51
C VAL A 140 7.68 -31.73 -14.84
N MET A 141 8.75 -32.50 -15.02
CA MET A 141 9.58 -32.47 -16.22
C MET A 141 9.23 -33.59 -17.18
N THR A 142 9.13 -33.26 -18.46
CA THR A 142 9.12 -34.23 -19.56
C THR A 142 10.51 -34.82 -19.81
N ASP A 143 10.59 -35.97 -20.46
CA ASP A 143 11.88 -36.62 -20.77
C ASP A 143 12.78 -35.79 -21.70
N GLU A 144 12.18 -34.97 -22.58
CA GLU A 144 12.92 -34.02 -23.42
C GLU A 144 13.50 -32.86 -22.58
N GLU A 145 12.72 -32.29 -21.66
CA GLU A 145 13.20 -31.23 -20.76
C GLU A 145 14.34 -31.73 -19.85
N LYS A 146 14.29 -33.00 -19.41
CA LYS A 146 15.34 -33.63 -18.57
C LYS A 146 16.71 -33.63 -19.26
N MET A 147 16.73 -33.79 -20.59
CA MET A 147 17.97 -33.84 -21.38
C MET A 147 18.50 -32.44 -21.73
N ILE A 148 17.61 -31.45 -21.88
CA ILE A 148 17.98 -30.09 -22.32
C ILE A 148 18.42 -29.21 -21.14
N VAL A 149 17.79 -29.33 -19.96
CA VAL A 149 17.99 -28.40 -18.83
C VAL A 149 19.44 -28.28 -18.34
N LEU A 150 20.25 -29.34 -18.47
CA LEU A 150 21.66 -29.31 -18.07
C LEU A 150 22.58 -28.87 -19.21
N GLN A 151 22.18 -29.08 -20.47
CA GLN A 151 22.97 -28.71 -21.64
C GLN A 151 23.06 -27.19 -21.77
N THR A 152 24.27 -26.72 -22.07
CA THR A 152 24.52 -25.32 -22.39
C THR A 152 24.13 -25.10 -23.85
N SER A 153 22.84 -24.91 -24.13
CA SER A 153 22.44 -24.32 -25.41
C SER A 153 22.81 -22.82 -25.39
N ASN A 154 23.33 -22.32 -26.51
CA ASN A 154 23.32 -20.88 -26.83
C ASN A 154 21.86 -20.47 -27.11
N GLU A 155 20.96 -20.70 -26.16
CA GLU A 155 19.59 -20.23 -26.28
C GLU A 155 19.59 -18.70 -26.09
N GLU A 156 18.87 -18.04 -26.99
CA GLU A 156 18.53 -16.63 -26.90
C GLU A 156 17.94 -16.34 -25.51
N SER A 157 18.32 -15.20 -24.94
CA SER A 157 17.85 -14.82 -23.61
C SER A 157 16.32 -14.71 -23.61
N PRO A 158 15.62 -15.26 -22.60
CA PRO A 158 14.16 -15.35 -22.62
C PRO A 158 13.46 -14.00 -22.48
N VAL A 159 14.20 -12.90 -22.28
CA VAL A 159 13.68 -11.56 -22.02
C VAL A 159 12.67 -11.07 -23.05
N ALA A 160 12.85 -11.41 -24.33
CA ALA A 160 11.90 -11.06 -25.39
C ALA A 160 10.53 -11.76 -25.20
N SER A 161 10.54 -12.99 -24.68
CA SER A 161 9.33 -13.79 -24.45
C SER A 161 8.69 -13.61 -23.08
N MET A 162 9.33 -12.87 -22.17
CA MET A 162 8.82 -12.61 -20.82
C MET A 162 7.71 -11.56 -20.84
N GLU A 163 6.65 -11.78 -20.07
CA GLU A 163 5.59 -10.80 -19.83
C GLU A 163 6.08 -9.70 -18.88
N GLN A 164 5.48 -8.50 -18.93
CA GLN A 164 5.87 -7.40 -18.04
C GLN A 164 5.72 -7.75 -16.55
N THR A 165 4.79 -8.64 -16.21
CA THR A 165 4.56 -9.12 -14.85
C THR A 165 5.58 -10.17 -14.38
N ASP A 166 6.39 -10.72 -15.28
CA ASP A 166 7.33 -11.79 -14.93
C ASP A 166 8.46 -11.27 -14.05
N LEU A 167 8.82 -12.05 -13.03
CA LEU A 167 9.89 -11.71 -12.08
C LEU A 167 11.26 -11.86 -12.73
N VAL A 168 12.00 -10.75 -12.79
CA VAL A 168 13.42 -10.73 -13.16
C VAL A 168 14.29 -10.91 -11.92
N CYS A 169 13.94 -10.29 -10.78
CA CYS A 169 14.65 -10.43 -9.51
C CYS A 169 13.80 -11.13 -8.46
N LEU A 170 14.08 -12.40 -8.18
CA LEU A 170 13.37 -13.19 -7.17
C LEU A 170 13.63 -12.72 -5.73
N CYS A 171 14.83 -12.22 -5.42
CA CYS A 171 15.17 -11.81 -4.05
C CYS A 171 14.46 -10.52 -3.62
N ASN A 172 14.28 -9.57 -4.55
CA ASN A 172 13.69 -8.26 -4.28
C ASN A 172 12.32 -8.08 -4.94
N GLY A 173 11.76 -9.11 -5.56
CA GLY A 173 10.43 -9.08 -6.18
C GLY A 173 10.30 -8.16 -7.39
N VAL A 174 11.38 -7.92 -8.15
CA VAL A 174 11.38 -6.96 -9.27
C VAL A 174 10.93 -7.64 -10.56
N THR A 175 9.94 -7.06 -11.25
CA THR A 175 9.40 -7.56 -12.53
C THR A 175 10.13 -6.99 -13.74
N LYS A 176 9.92 -7.58 -14.93
CA LYS A 176 10.40 -7.03 -16.22
C LYS A 176 9.87 -5.61 -16.42
N GLY A 177 8.57 -5.40 -16.23
CA GLY A 177 7.91 -4.10 -16.39
C GLY A 177 8.52 -3.02 -15.51
N ALA A 178 8.86 -3.32 -14.25
CA ALA A 178 9.51 -2.36 -13.35
C ALA A 178 10.89 -1.90 -13.86
N ILE A 179 11.66 -2.79 -14.48
CA ILE A 179 12.97 -2.45 -15.06
C ILE A 179 12.79 -1.68 -16.36
N VAL A 180 11.89 -2.11 -17.24
CA VAL A 180 11.58 -1.41 -18.50
C VAL A 180 11.11 0.02 -18.20
N GLN A 181 10.24 0.19 -17.20
CA GLN A 181 9.75 1.49 -16.77
C GLN A 181 10.89 2.39 -16.33
N ALA A 182 11.75 1.93 -15.40
CA ALA A 182 12.89 2.70 -14.94
C ALA A 182 13.83 3.11 -16.10
N CYS A 183 14.05 2.24 -17.08
CA CYS A 183 14.88 2.54 -18.24
C CYS A 183 14.25 3.61 -19.15
N GLN A 184 12.93 3.59 -19.32
CA GLN A 184 12.23 4.54 -20.20
C GLN A 184 11.94 5.89 -19.55
N THR A 185 11.55 5.91 -18.27
CA THR A 185 11.18 7.14 -17.56
C THR A 185 12.37 7.86 -16.96
N GLU A 186 13.34 7.12 -16.42
CA GLU A 186 14.51 7.70 -15.73
C GLU A 186 15.78 7.67 -16.59
N GLY A 187 15.72 7.13 -17.82
CA GLY A 187 16.87 7.05 -18.72
C GLY A 187 17.97 6.09 -18.23
N VAL A 188 17.60 5.12 -17.39
CA VAL A 188 18.51 4.11 -16.85
C VAL A 188 19.02 3.22 -17.99
N THR A 189 20.34 3.12 -18.16
CA THR A 189 20.94 2.33 -19.25
C THR A 189 21.99 1.33 -18.77
N THR A 190 22.40 1.43 -17.51
CA THR A 190 23.44 0.56 -16.94
C THR A 190 22.89 -0.29 -15.80
N ILE A 191 23.52 -1.45 -15.58
CA ILE A 191 23.16 -2.35 -14.46
C ILE A 191 23.25 -1.64 -13.10
N ASP A 192 24.23 -0.75 -12.92
CA ASP A 192 24.42 -0.07 -11.64
C ASP A 192 23.36 1.01 -11.37
N GLU A 193 22.81 1.61 -12.42
CA GLU A 193 21.63 2.48 -12.33
C GLU A 193 20.36 1.65 -12.05
N VAL A 194 20.16 0.52 -12.76
CA VAL A 194 19.03 -0.40 -12.48
C VAL A 194 19.02 -0.85 -11.01
N LYS A 195 20.20 -1.14 -10.44
CA LYS A 195 20.34 -1.49 -9.02
C LYS A 195 19.86 -0.37 -8.09
N LYS A 196 20.12 0.89 -8.41
CA LYS A 196 19.75 2.04 -7.57
C LYS A 196 18.25 2.25 -7.57
N CYS A 197 17.64 2.25 -8.76
CA CYS A 197 16.23 2.57 -8.96
C CYS A 197 15.31 1.40 -8.55
N THR A 198 15.60 0.19 -9.05
CA THR A 198 14.68 -0.96 -8.88
C THR A 198 15.07 -1.90 -7.75
N LYS A 199 16.26 -1.74 -7.16
CA LYS A 199 16.91 -2.70 -6.26
C LYS A 199 17.24 -4.06 -6.90
N ALA A 200 16.97 -4.33 -8.17
CA ALA A 200 17.37 -5.60 -8.80
C ALA A 200 18.91 -5.80 -8.72
N SER A 201 19.37 -7.04 -8.59
CA SER A 201 20.81 -7.40 -8.50
C SER A 201 21.59 -6.88 -7.28
N THR A 202 20.93 -6.31 -6.26
CA THR A 202 21.59 -5.80 -5.06
C THR A 202 21.81 -6.85 -3.96
N ALA A 203 20.91 -7.84 -3.86
CA ALA A 203 20.97 -8.87 -2.81
C ALA A 203 21.91 -10.05 -3.17
N CYS A 204 21.44 -11.01 -3.99
CA CYS A 204 22.24 -12.17 -4.40
C CYS A 204 23.05 -11.94 -5.68
N GLY A 205 22.66 -10.95 -6.49
CA GLY A 205 23.25 -10.67 -7.80
C GLY A 205 22.97 -11.69 -8.91
N GLY A 206 22.14 -12.71 -8.65
CA GLY A 206 21.86 -13.80 -9.59
C GLY A 206 21.01 -13.42 -10.80
N CYS A 207 20.24 -12.34 -10.72
CA CYS A 207 19.52 -11.80 -11.87
C CYS A 207 20.38 -10.89 -12.75
N LYS A 208 21.65 -10.62 -12.39
CA LYS A 208 22.52 -9.68 -13.13
C LYS A 208 22.64 -10.00 -14.63
N PRO A 209 22.82 -11.26 -15.07
CA PRO A 209 22.84 -11.59 -16.50
C PRO A 209 21.51 -11.29 -17.19
N LEU A 210 20.39 -11.65 -16.57
CA LEU A 210 19.05 -11.41 -17.13
C LEU A 210 18.71 -9.91 -17.22
N VAL A 211 19.16 -9.12 -16.23
CA VAL A 211 19.06 -7.65 -16.28
C VAL A 211 19.90 -7.08 -17.41
N ASN A 212 21.12 -7.60 -17.61
CA ASN A 212 21.98 -7.17 -18.72
C ASN A 212 21.35 -7.51 -20.08
N ASP A 213 20.81 -8.72 -20.22
CA ASP A 213 20.15 -9.15 -21.44
C ASP A 213 18.88 -8.32 -21.72
N LEU A 214 18.13 -7.96 -20.67
CA LEU A 214 16.99 -7.04 -20.80
C LEU A 214 17.44 -5.68 -21.30
N LEU A 215 18.51 -5.11 -20.76
CA LEU A 215 19.07 -3.82 -21.22
C LEU A 215 19.54 -3.90 -22.68
N LEU A 216 20.17 -5.01 -23.10
CA LEU A 216 20.57 -5.22 -24.49
C LEU A 216 19.37 -5.39 -25.42
N TYR A 217 18.34 -6.12 -24.98
CA TYR A 217 17.09 -6.27 -25.71
C TYR A 217 16.42 -4.92 -25.91
N MET A 218 16.34 -4.10 -24.86
CA MET A 218 15.80 -2.72 -24.93
C MET A 218 16.55 -1.80 -25.89
N GLN A 219 17.81 -2.11 -26.22
CA GLN A 219 18.63 -1.38 -27.19
C GLN A 219 18.57 -1.98 -28.61
N SER A 220 17.90 -3.11 -28.79
CA SER A 220 17.77 -3.80 -30.07
C SER A 220 16.60 -3.26 -30.90
N ASP A 221 16.66 -3.46 -32.21
CA ASP A 221 15.60 -3.07 -33.14
C ASP A 221 14.28 -3.85 -32.92
N ASP A 222 14.33 -4.97 -32.17
CA ASP A 222 13.20 -5.85 -31.90
C ASP A 222 12.38 -5.42 -30.66
N PHE A 223 12.81 -4.39 -29.93
CA PHE A 223 12.12 -3.92 -28.74
C PHE A 223 11.04 -2.88 -29.09
N ASP A 224 9.77 -3.26 -28.90
CA ASP A 224 8.60 -2.42 -29.16
C ASP A 224 7.76 -2.12 -27.91
N GLU A 225 8.18 -2.60 -26.74
CA GLU A 225 7.47 -2.41 -25.47
C GLU A 225 7.69 -1.00 -24.92
N VAL A 226 6.86 -0.04 -25.33
CA VAL A 226 6.83 1.30 -24.75
C VAL A 226 5.85 1.33 -23.59
N ILE A 227 6.33 1.68 -22.40
CA ILE A 227 5.48 2.09 -21.28
C ILE A 227 5.07 3.52 -21.58
N GLU A 228 3.87 3.66 -22.16
CA GLU A 228 3.28 4.97 -22.39
C GLU A 228 3.24 5.73 -21.06
N LYS A 229 3.81 6.94 -21.09
CA LYS A 229 3.73 7.88 -19.98
C LYS A 229 2.26 8.14 -19.70
N GLU A 230 1.77 7.68 -18.55
CA GLU A 230 0.38 7.88 -18.15
C GLU A 230 0.17 9.37 -17.80
N THR A 231 -0.29 10.12 -18.80
CA THR A 231 -0.65 11.53 -18.66
C THR A 231 -1.98 11.67 -17.94
N LEU A 232 -2.20 12.78 -17.22
CA LEU A 232 -3.45 13.02 -16.48
C LEU A 232 -4.71 12.88 -17.36
N CYS A 233 -4.66 13.40 -18.60
CA CYS A 233 -5.71 13.24 -19.61
C CYS A 233 -5.20 13.69 -20.98
N SER A 234 -6.02 13.53 -22.03
CA SER A 234 -5.70 13.95 -23.40
C SER A 234 -5.47 15.46 -23.59
N CYS A 235 -5.72 16.29 -22.56
CA CYS A 235 -5.50 17.72 -22.63
C CYS A 235 -4.05 18.14 -22.30
N THR A 236 -3.20 17.21 -21.84
CA THR A 236 -1.80 17.51 -21.46
C THR A 236 -0.89 16.32 -21.77
N THR A 237 0.42 16.58 -21.88
CA THR A 237 1.46 15.56 -21.98
C THR A 237 2.16 15.28 -20.64
N LEU A 238 1.70 15.94 -19.57
CA LEU A 238 2.29 15.86 -18.23
C LEU A 238 1.60 14.80 -17.37
N THR A 239 2.37 14.17 -16.47
CA THR A 239 1.83 13.34 -15.38
C THR A 239 1.36 14.20 -14.22
N ASP A 240 0.55 13.62 -13.32
CA ASP A 240 0.14 14.23 -12.05
C ASP A 240 1.33 14.81 -11.25
N GLU A 241 2.43 14.05 -11.14
CA GLU A 241 3.63 14.45 -10.40
C GLU A 241 4.35 15.65 -11.05
N GLU A 242 4.48 15.65 -12.37
CA GLU A 242 5.08 16.76 -13.11
C GLU A 242 4.22 18.02 -13.01
N ILE A 243 2.89 17.88 -13.06
CA ILE A 243 1.96 19.00 -12.91
C ILE A 243 2.15 19.65 -11.53
N VAL A 244 2.12 18.87 -10.46
CA VAL A 244 2.33 19.37 -9.08
C VAL A 244 3.69 20.06 -8.95
N THR A 245 4.74 19.44 -9.49
CA THR A 245 6.10 19.98 -9.46
C THR A 245 6.21 21.32 -10.19
N GLU A 246 5.68 21.39 -11.42
CA GLU A 246 5.70 22.61 -12.23
C GLU A 246 4.85 23.74 -11.61
N MET A 247 3.70 23.39 -11.01
CA MET A 247 2.87 24.35 -10.27
C MET A 247 3.63 25.00 -9.12
N GLN A 248 4.37 24.21 -8.33
CA GLN A 248 5.19 24.71 -7.24
C GLN A 248 6.39 25.54 -7.74
N LEU A 249 7.13 25.04 -8.74
CA LEU A 249 8.31 25.72 -9.29
C LEU A 249 7.96 27.09 -9.91
N LYS A 250 6.83 27.17 -10.62
CA LYS A 250 6.36 28.40 -11.28
C LYS A 250 5.43 29.25 -10.40
N ASN A 251 5.12 28.81 -9.19
CA ASN A 251 4.20 29.46 -8.25
C ASN A 251 2.80 29.76 -8.85
N LEU A 252 2.23 28.76 -9.53
CA LEU A 252 0.96 28.88 -10.24
C LEU A 252 -0.23 28.71 -9.30
N SER A 253 -1.01 29.77 -9.09
CA SER A 253 -2.04 29.83 -8.02
C SER A 253 -3.49 29.80 -8.51
N ASN A 254 -3.72 29.59 -9.81
CA ASN A 254 -5.06 29.41 -10.38
C ASN A 254 -5.05 28.53 -11.63
N ILE A 255 -6.20 27.95 -11.97
CA ILE A 255 -6.33 26.97 -13.06
C ILE A 255 -5.95 27.59 -14.41
N ASP A 256 -6.35 28.83 -14.68
CA ASP A 256 -6.12 29.47 -15.97
C ASP A 256 -4.62 29.69 -16.22
N ASP A 257 -3.88 30.14 -15.20
CA ASP A 257 -2.42 30.26 -15.26
C ASP A 257 -1.73 28.91 -15.43
N VAL A 258 -2.24 27.85 -14.76
CA VAL A 258 -1.71 26.50 -14.93
C VAL A 258 -1.88 26.01 -16.36
N MET A 259 -3.10 26.08 -16.88
CA MET A 259 -3.39 25.61 -18.23
C MET A 259 -2.60 26.40 -19.28
N LYS A 260 -2.49 27.72 -19.11
CA LYS A 260 -1.76 28.58 -20.05
C LYS A 260 -0.24 28.38 -20.02
N GLN A 261 0.36 28.22 -18.84
CA GLN A 261 1.82 28.14 -18.70
C GLN A 261 2.37 26.71 -18.85
N LEU A 262 1.52 25.69 -18.75
CA LEU A 262 1.87 24.29 -18.96
C LEU A 262 1.32 23.74 -20.29
N ASP A 263 1.01 24.63 -21.24
CA ASP A 263 0.63 24.31 -22.62
C ASP A 263 -0.52 23.29 -22.75
N TRP A 264 -1.59 23.48 -21.96
CA TRP A 264 -2.80 22.67 -22.08
C TRP A 264 -3.39 22.79 -23.48
N ALA A 265 -3.89 21.69 -24.03
CA ALA A 265 -4.46 21.66 -25.38
C ALA A 265 -5.74 22.52 -25.52
N SER A 266 -6.39 22.86 -24.40
CA SER A 266 -7.59 23.71 -24.35
C SER A 266 -7.63 24.47 -23.03
N ASP A 267 -7.92 25.78 -23.12
CA ASP A 267 -8.13 26.67 -21.98
C ASP A 267 -9.37 26.29 -21.14
N ASP A 268 -10.31 25.55 -21.74
CA ASP A 268 -11.51 25.08 -21.04
C ASP A 268 -11.26 23.77 -20.28
N GLY A 269 -10.17 23.05 -20.55
CA GLY A 269 -9.91 21.73 -19.96
C GLY A 269 -11.04 20.70 -20.16
N CYS A 270 -11.05 19.65 -19.35
CA CYS A 270 -12.07 18.60 -19.38
C CYS A 270 -12.54 18.22 -17.96
N SER A 271 -13.50 17.28 -17.89
CA SER A 271 -14.06 16.77 -16.62
C SER A 271 -13.07 15.98 -15.75
N VAL A 272 -11.87 15.68 -16.27
CA VAL A 272 -10.80 15.00 -15.51
C VAL A 272 -9.81 16.04 -14.97
N CYS A 273 -9.24 16.88 -15.83
CA CYS A 273 -8.17 17.78 -15.40
C CYS A 273 -8.65 18.96 -14.57
N ARG A 274 -9.86 19.50 -14.79
CA ARG A 274 -10.34 20.63 -13.99
C ARG A 274 -10.44 20.27 -12.49
N PRO A 275 -11.12 19.17 -12.11
CA PRO A 275 -11.15 18.73 -10.72
C PRO A 275 -9.77 18.37 -10.15
N ALA A 276 -8.88 17.77 -10.96
CA ALA A 276 -7.53 17.44 -10.54
C ALA A 276 -6.69 18.68 -10.22
N LEU A 277 -6.69 19.68 -11.12
CA LEU A 277 -5.99 20.94 -10.91
C LEU A 277 -6.54 21.71 -9.71
N GLN A 278 -7.85 21.69 -9.51
CA GLN A 278 -8.46 22.26 -8.31
C GLN A 278 -7.96 21.58 -7.03
N TYR A 279 -7.91 20.25 -7.02
CA TYR A 279 -7.38 19.50 -5.88
C TYR A 279 -5.91 19.83 -5.62
N TYR A 280 -5.06 19.81 -6.65
CA TYR A 280 -3.65 20.14 -6.49
C TYR A 280 -3.40 21.57 -6.03
N LEU A 281 -4.17 22.54 -6.56
CA LEU A 281 -4.10 23.92 -6.08
C LEU A 281 -4.51 24.02 -4.61
N GLY A 282 -5.57 23.33 -4.18
CA GLY A 282 -5.98 23.32 -2.76
C GLY A 282 -4.97 22.63 -1.85
N MET A 283 -4.31 21.57 -2.34
CA MET A 283 -3.26 20.85 -1.64
C MET A 283 -1.96 21.68 -1.50
N ILE A 284 -1.56 22.41 -2.55
CA ILE A 284 -0.35 23.25 -2.54
C ILE A 284 -0.61 24.59 -1.83
N TYR A 285 -1.81 25.16 -2.03
CA TYR A 285 -2.24 26.46 -1.55
C TYR A 285 -3.60 26.33 -0.84
N PRO A 286 -3.64 26.08 0.48
CA PRO A 286 -4.89 25.90 1.23
C PRO A 286 -5.90 27.05 1.07
N GLU A 287 -5.44 28.27 0.76
CA GLU A 287 -6.31 29.42 0.49
C GLU A 287 -7.12 29.30 -0.83
N TYR A 288 -6.74 28.40 -1.73
CA TYR A 288 -7.36 28.26 -3.05
C TYR A 288 -8.78 27.68 -2.97
N GLU A 289 -9.01 26.66 -2.13
CA GLU A 289 -10.32 25.99 -2.00
C GLU A 289 -11.45 26.97 -1.63
N THR A 290 -11.11 28.06 -0.94
CA THR A 290 -12.10 29.05 -0.48
C THR A 290 -12.59 29.99 -1.58
N LYS A 291 -11.92 30.07 -2.74
CA LYS A 291 -12.32 30.95 -3.85
C LYS A 291 -13.38 30.34 -4.76
N GLN A 292 -13.79 29.09 -4.53
CA GLN A 292 -14.78 28.41 -5.36
C GLN A 292 -16.21 28.62 -4.82
N GLU A 293 -17.06 29.26 -5.62
CA GLU A 293 -18.47 29.55 -5.32
C GLU A 293 -19.38 28.30 -5.40
N ALA A 294 -19.12 27.28 -4.57
CA ALA A 294 -19.94 26.06 -4.54
C ALA A 294 -20.59 25.85 -3.16
N LEU A 295 -21.70 26.56 -2.88
CA LEU A 295 -22.66 26.28 -1.78
C LEU A 295 -22.07 25.96 -0.38
N PHE A 296 -20.83 26.35 -0.12
CA PHE A 296 -20.13 26.16 1.14
C PHE A 296 -19.81 27.55 1.68
N LEU A 297 -20.71 28.07 2.52
CA LEU A 297 -20.51 29.37 3.17
C LEU A 297 -19.78 29.18 4.51
N ASN A 298 -20.19 28.17 5.29
CA ASN A 298 -19.55 27.76 6.55
C ASN A 298 -20.06 26.39 7.04
N GLU A 299 -19.57 25.95 8.20
CA GLU A 299 -19.91 24.67 8.86
C GLU A 299 -21.42 24.43 9.08
N LYS A 300 -22.26 25.47 9.13
CA LYS A 300 -23.72 25.37 9.30
C LYS A 300 -24.50 25.67 8.01
N MET A 301 -23.83 26.20 7.00
CA MET A 301 -24.41 26.64 5.73
C MET A 301 -23.70 25.93 4.58
N ASN A 302 -24.01 24.64 4.45
CA ASN A 302 -23.60 23.81 3.32
C ASN A 302 -24.78 23.00 2.77
N ALA A 303 -24.73 22.70 1.47
CA ALA A 303 -25.68 21.81 0.81
C ALA A 303 -25.10 21.21 -0.46
N THR A 304 -25.56 20.02 -0.82
CA THR A 304 -25.15 19.33 -2.06
C THR A 304 -26.27 19.38 -3.09
N LEU A 305 -25.96 19.88 -4.30
CA LEU A 305 -26.88 19.88 -5.44
C LEU A 305 -27.07 18.46 -5.98
N GLN A 306 -28.32 18.06 -6.16
CA GLN A 306 -28.74 16.79 -6.72
C GLN A 306 -29.02 16.92 -8.23
N LYS A 307 -29.05 15.77 -8.93
CA LYS A 307 -29.28 15.74 -10.39
C LYS A 307 -30.63 16.32 -10.83
N ASP A 308 -31.63 16.29 -9.95
CA ASP A 308 -32.97 16.82 -10.19
C ASP A 308 -33.10 18.32 -9.86
N GLY A 309 -32.00 19.00 -9.53
CA GLY A 309 -31.97 20.41 -9.17
C GLY A 309 -32.35 20.71 -7.71
N THR A 310 -32.66 19.68 -6.91
CA THR A 310 -32.90 19.82 -5.47
C THR A 310 -31.60 19.72 -4.68
N TYR A 311 -31.67 19.96 -3.38
CA TYR A 311 -30.53 19.97 -2.48
C TYR A 311 -30.66 18.90 -1.40
N SER A 312 -29.51 18.48 -0.88
CA SER A 312 -29.41 17.63 0.30
C SER A 312 -28.53 18.25 1.37
N ILE A 313 -28.90 18.02 2.63
CA ILE A 313 -28.12 18.41 3.81
C ILE A 313 -28.01 17.22 4.77
N THR A 314 -26.90 17.15 5.50
CA THR A 314 -26.63 16.09 6.47
C THR A 314 -26.19 16.75 7.77
N PRO A 315 -27.04 16.81 8.82
CA PRO A 315 -26.61 17.27 10.14
C PRO A 315 -25.40 16.48 10.63
N GLN A 316 -24.40 17.18 11.16
CA GLN A 316 -23.17 16.54 11.62
C GLN A 316 -23.39 15.89 12.98
N MET A 317 -23.10 14.59 13.04
CA MET A 317 -23.30 13.72 14.21
C MET A 317 -22.02 12.93 14.46
N TYR A 318 -21.00 13.56 15.06
CA TYR A 318 -19.69 12.94 15.27
C TYR A 318 -19.80 11.56 15.93
N GLY A 319 -19.15 10.56 15.35
CA GLY A 319 -19.20 9.17 15.82
C GLY A 319 -20.58 8.49 15.72
N GLY A 320 -21.55 9.13 15.05
CA GLY A 320 -22.95 8.67 14.97
C GLY A 320 -23.80 8.98 16.20
N VAL A 321 -23.33 9.87 17.08
CA VAL A 321 -24.00 10.24 18.34
C VAL A 321 -24.81 11.52 18.16
N THR A 322 -25.97 11.57 18.80
CA THR A 322 -26.84 12.75 18.85
C THR A 322 -27.64 12.76 20.15
N ASN A 323 -28.38 13.84 20.39
CA ASN A 323 -29.25 13.99 21.57
C ASN A 323 -30.71 14.33 21.19
N ALA A 324 -31.60 14.30 22.19
CA ALA A 324 -33.03 14.53 21.99
C ALA A 324 -33.39 15.96 21.53
N GLU A 325 -32.54 16.96 21.79
CA GLU A 325 -32.76 18.31 21.30
C GLU A 325 -32.44 18.41 19.80
N GLU A 326 -31.28 17.92 19.38
CA GLU A 326 -30.87 17.85 17.97
C GLU A 326 -31.89 17.07 17.13
N LEU A 327 -32.31 15.90 17.60
CA LEU A 327 -33.34 15.10 16.92
C LEU A 327 -34.68 15.83 16.79
N ARG A 328 -35.08 16.61 17.81
CA ARG A 328 -36.30 17.43 17.74
C ARG A 328 -36.17 18.54 16.70
N ARG A 329 -35.01 19.18 16.59
CA ARG A 329 -34.74 20.21 15.57
C ARG A 329 -34.79 19.63 14.16
N ILE A 330 -34.15 18.49 13.95
CA ILE A 330 -34.20 17.76 12.68
C ILE A 330 -35.64 17.41 12.31
N ALA A 331 -36.40 16.82 13.25
CA ALA A 331 -37.79 16.44 13.01
C ALA A 331 -38.68 17.65 12.68
N TYR A 332 -38.50 18.76 13.42
CA TYR A 332 -39.23 19.99 13.20
C TYR A 332 -38.97 20.59 11.80
N VAL A 333 -37.70 20.63 11.36
CA VAL A 333 -37.34 21.09 10.02
C VAL A 333 -37.93 20.18 8.94
N VAL A 334 -37.84 18.86 9.11
CA VAL A 334 -38.44 17.90 8.18
C VAL A 334 -39.94 18.13 8.01
N GLU A 335 -40.66 18.31 9.12
CA GLU A 335 -42.10 18.56 9.11
C GLU A 335 -42.45 19.92 8.50
N LYS A 336 -41.81 21.00 8.95
CA LYS A 336 -42.12 22.36 8.51
C LYS A 336 -41.90 22.58 7.02
N TYR A 337 -40.78 22.09 6.49
CA TYR A 337 -40.42 22.26 5.08
C TYR A 337 -40.91 21.13 4.18
N GLN A 338 -41.62 20.15 4.77
CA GLN A 338 -42.15 18.97 4.07
C GLN A 338 -41.05 18.26 3.27
N ILE A 339 -39.91 18.02 3.92
CA ILE A 339 -38.76 17.37 3.29
C ILE A 339 -39.15 15.95 2.90
N PRO A 340 -39.13 15.59 1.61
CA PRO A 340 -39.77 14.37 1.12
C PRO A 340 -39.03 13.10 1.51
N ASN A 341 -37.71 13.18 1.68
CA ASN A 341 -36.85 12.01 1.85
C ASN A 341 -35.90 12.21 3.03
N VAL A 342 -36.07 11.35 4.05
CA VAL A 342 -35.21 11.28 5.24
C VAL A 342 -34.67 9.85 5.34
N ALA A 343 -33.35 9.71 5.33
CA ALA A 343 -32.69 8.41 5.36
C ALA A 343 -31.54 8.37 6.39
N ILE A 344 -31.16 7.17 6.82
CA ILE A 344 -29.95 6.95 7.61
C ILE A 344 -28.85 6.41 6.69
N THR A 345 -27.69 7.06 6.68
CA THR A 345 -26.54 6.65 5.85
C THR A 345 -25.82 5.44 6.43
N SER A 346 -24.98 4.78 5.63
CA SER A 346 -24.13 3.67 6.08
C SER A 346 -23.12 4.07 7.17
N GLU A 347 -22.79 5.35 7.24
CA GLU A 347 -21.89 5.98 8.19
C GLU A 347 -22.63 6.51 9.43
N GLN A 348 -23.92 6.16 9.59
CA GLN A 348 -24.76 6.51 10.76
C GLN A 348 -25.06 8.01 10.84
N ARG A 349 -25.42 8.65 9.71
CA ARG A 349 -25.89 10.05 9.67
C ARG A 349 -27.34 10.15 9.21
N VAL A 350 -28.05 11.19 9.64
CA VAL A 350 -29.36 11.54 9.08
C VAL A 350 -29.14 12.34 7.80
N HIS A 351 -29.71 11.88 6.69
CA HIS A 351 -29.59 12.53 5.39
C HIS A 351 -30.95 13.04 4.92
N LEU A 352 -31.02 14.35 4.64
CA LEU A 352 -32.24 15.04 4.23
C LEU A 352 -32.10 15.43 2.76
N THR A 353 -33.01 14.97 1.89
CA THR A 353 -32.91 15.20 0.43
C THR A 353 -34.23 15.70 -0.17
N GLY A 354 -34.15 16.38 -1.32
CA GLY A 354 -35.32 16.96 -1.99
C GLY A 354 -35.65 18.38 -1.53
N ILE A 355 -34.68 19.10 -0.96
CA ILE A 355 -34.85 20.46 -0.47
C ILE A 355 -34.79 21.44 -1.65
N LYS A 356 -35.68 22.43 -1.70
CA LYS A 356 -35.64 23.46 -2.74
C LYS A 356 -34.63 24.56 -2.40
N HIS A 357 -34.03 25.17 -3.43
CA HIS A 357 -33.03 26.22 -3.26
C HIS A 357 -33.51 27.39 -2.36
N ASP A 358 -34.75 27.84 -2.55
CA ASP A 358 -35.37 28.94 -1.82
C ASP A 358 -35.62 28.64 -0.33
N GLN A 359 -35.60 27.36 0.06
CA GLN A 359 -35.81 26.93 1.45
C GLN A 359 -34.49 26.80 2.23
N LEU A 360 -33.35 26.71 1.56
CA LEU A 360 -32.06 26.37 2.17
C LEU A 360 -31.69 27.29 3.34
N HIS A 361 -31.80 28.60 3.14
CA HIS A 361 -31.40 29.58 4.15
C HIS A 361 -32.21 29.45 5.44
N SER A 362 -33.55 29.38 5.32
CA SER A 362 -34.42 29.21 6.48
C SER A 362 -34.22 27.86 7.17
N ILE A 363 -33.95 26.81 6.39
CA ILE A 363 -33.61 25.49 6.95
C ILE A 363 -32.32 25.57 7.76
N TRP A 364 -31.26 26.23 7.27
CA TRP A 364 -30.01 26.37 8.01
C TRP A 364 -30.19 27.14 9.32
N GLU A 365 -30.94 28.25 9.30
CA GLU A 365 -31.21 29.05 10.50
C GLU A 365 -31.99 28.26 11.57
N GLU A 366 -33.00 27.50 11.16
CA GLU A 366 -33.85 26.76 12.11
C GLU A 366 -33.21 25.45 12.57
N LEU A 367 -32.52 24.75 11.66
CA LEU A 367 -31.76 23.57 11.98
C LEU A 367 -30.61 23.91 12.93
N ASP A 368 -29.86 25.00 12.65
CA ASP A 368 -28.72 25.53 13.40
C ASP A 368 -27.89 24.45 14.14
N LEU A 369 -27.57 23.41 13.37
CA LEU A 369 -26.59 22.38 13.69
C LEU A 369 -25.43 22.52 12.69
N PRO A 370 -24.20 22.15 13.08
CA PRO A 370 -23.16 21.90 12.10
C PRO A 370 -23.66 20.85 11.11
N LEU A 371 -23.27 20.99 9.85
CA LEU A 371 -23.58 20.07 8.78
C LEU A 371 -22.31 19.33 8.37
N SER A 372 -22.46 18.19 7.71
CA SER A 372 -21.36 17.46 7.08
C SER A 372 -21.46 17.56 5.58
N SER A 373 -20.31 17.70 4.92
CA SER A 373 -20.22 17.54 3.47
C SER A 373 -19.70 16.14 3.14
N THR A 374 -20.58 15.29 2.61
CA THR A 374 -20.22 13.97 2.11
C THR A 374 -19.97 13.96 0.60
N TYR A 375 -19.96 15.14 -0.04
CA TYR A 375 -19.84 15.27 -1.49
C TYR A 375 -18.41 15.63 -1.89
N GLY A 376 -17.93 15.02 -2.98
CA GLY A 376 -16.57 15.17 -3.47
C GLY A 376 -15.58 14.16 -2.89
N ASN A 377 -14.30 14.36 -3.19
CA ASN A 377 -13.22 13.51 -2.71
C ASN A 377 -12.72 14.05 -1.37
N THR A 378 -13.41 13.69 -0.30
CA THR A 378 -13.08 14.08 1.08
C THR A 378 -13.00 12.86 2.00
N VAL A 379 -12.40 13.05 3.17
CA VAL A 379 -12.56 12.10 4.27
C VAL A 379 -14.03 12.07 4.68
N GLN A 380 -14.64 10.88 4.64
CA GLN A 380 -16.04 10.67 4.94
C GLN A 380 -16.25 10.51 6.45
N ASN A 381 -17.50 10.67 6.90
CA ASN A 381 -17.91 10.40 8.27
C ASN A 381 -17.43 9.03 8.77
N ILE A 382 -16.98 8.97 10.03
CA ILE A 382 -16.44 7.75 10.62
C ILE A 382 -17.57 6.88 11.15
N LYS A 383 -17.60 5.61 10.70
CA LYS A 383 -18.53 4.60 11.21
C LYS A 383 -18.01 3.99 12.52
N THR A 384 -18.89 3.80 13.49
CA THR A 384 -18.55 3.25 14.82
C THR A 384 -19.42 2.03 15.19
N CYS A 385 -19.08 1.37 16.30
CA CYS A 385 -19.85 0.25 16.89
C CYS A 385 -21.06 0.67 17.73
N ILE A 386 -21.46 1.96 17.72
CA ILE A 386 -22.47 2.48 18.66
C ILE A 386 -23.84 1.79 18.52
N GLY A 387 -24.20 1.34 17.32
CA GLY A 387 -25.47 0.66 17.02
C GLY A 387 -25.56 -0.82 17.39
N GLU A 388 -24.48 -1.46 17.86
CA GLU A 388 -24.48 -2.90 18.13
C GLU A 388 -24.99 -3.23 19.54
N THR A 389 -26.23 -3.67 19.67
CA THR A 389 -26.86 -3.93 20.99
C THR A 389 -26.54 -5.29 21.59
N VAL A 390 -26.02 -6.24 20.81
CA VAL A 390 -25.66 -7.60 21.27
C VAL A 390 -24.27 -7.62 21.91
N CYS A 391 -23.35 -6.78 21.42
CA CYS A 391 -21.97 -6.72 21.88
C CYS A 391 -21.88 -6.02 23.25
N LYS A 392 -21.29 -6.70 24.23
CA LYS A 392 -21.10 -6.20 25.61
C LYS A 392 -19.71 -5.58 25.86
N CYS A 393 -18.89 -5.43 24.83
CA CYS A 393 -17.55 -4.84 24.96
C CYS A 393 -17.63 -3.36 25.36
N GLU A 394 -16.58 -2.86 26.01
CA GLU A 394 -16.41 -1.43 26.29
C GLU A 394 -16.20 -0.68 24.97
N LYS A 395 -16.95 0.40 24.74
CA LYS A 395 -16.99 1.12 23.45
C LYS A 395 -16.60 2.58 23.51
N GLN A 396 -16.52 3.17 24.70
CA GLN A 396 -16.37 4.60 24.89
C GLN A 396 -15.04 5.09 24.33
N SER A 397 -13.94 4.40 24.63
CA SER A 397 -12.62 4.84 24.19
C SER A 397 -12.49 4.84 22.64
N ALA A 398 -12.99 3.79 21.99
CA ALA A 398 -13.01 3.73 20.52
C ALA A 398 -13.96 4.78 19.89
N LEU A 399 -15.04 5.14 20.59
CA LEU A 399 -15.94 6.21 20.18
C LEU A 399 -15.28 7.59 20.31
N ASP A 400 -14.56 7.84 21.40
CA ASP A 400 -13.85 9.09 21.64
C ASP A 400 -12.73 9.31 20.61
N LEU A 401 -11.99 8.25 20.28
CA LEU A 401 -11.01 8.25 19.19
C LEU A 401 -11.68 8.58 17.84
N ALA A 402 -12.81 7.93 17.52
CA ALA A 402 -13.54 8.18 16.29
C ALA A 402 -14.05 9.64 16.19
N ILE A 403 -14.58 10.19 17.29
CA ILE A 403 -15.03 11.59 17.34
C ILE A 403 -13.86 12.55 17.14
N SER A 404 -12.71 12.26 17.76
CA SER A 404 -11.52 13.10 17.66
C SER A 404 -10.95 13.12 16.24
N LEU A 405 -10.81 11.94 15.62
CA LEU A 405 -10.39 11.79 14.23
C LEU A 405 -11.36 12.51 13.29
N GLU A 406 -12.67 12.28 13.44
CA GLU A 406 -13.68 12.87 12.55
C GLU A 406 -13.69 14.40 12.62
N LYS A 407 -13.49 15.00 13.80
CA LYS A 407 -13.36 16.46 13.96
C LYS A 407 -12.09 17.01 13.30
N GLN A 408 -10.99 16.25 13.34
CA GLN A 408 -9.72 16.70 12.78
C GLN A 408 -9.73 16.61 11.26
N THR A 409 -10.37 15.58 10.70
CA THR A 409 -10.44 15.35 9.26
C THR A 409 -11.67 15.97 8.61
N ASP A 410 -12.46 16.75 9.36
CA ASP A 410 -13.68 17.36 8.83
C ASP A 410 -13.33 18.31 7.67
N TYR A 411 -14.05 18.17 6.57
CA TYR A 411 -13.80 18.88 5.29
C TYR A 411 -12.43 18.65 4.64
N LEU A 412 -11.63 17.69 5.12
CA LEU A 412 -10.32 17.42 4.53
C LEU A 412 -10.47 16.82 3.13
N THR A 413 -9.95 17.53 2.13
CA THR A 413 -9.92 17.08 0.75
C THR A 413 -8.82 16.05 0.53
N THR A 414 -9.11 15.09 -0.35
CA THR A 414 -8.28 13.92 -0.62
C THR A 414 -8.32 13.61 -2.12
N PRO A 415 -7.35 12.86 -2.67
CA PRO A 415 -7.31 12.50 -4.08
C PRO A 415 -8.56 11.73 -4.52
N TYR A 416 -9.07 10.85 -3.65
CA TYR A 416 -10.34 10.15 -3.78
C TYR A 416 -11.01 10.03 -2.40
N ARG A 417 -12.33 9.83 -2.36
CA ARG A 417 -13.07 9.67 -1.08
C ARG A 417 -12.42 8.60 -0.18
N VAL A 418 -12.23 8.94 1.10
CA VAL A 418 -11.64 8.04 2.11
C VAL A 418 -12.71 7.64 3.11
N LYS A 419 -12.98 6.34 3.25
CA LYS A 419 -13.91 5.83 4.27
C LYS A 419 -13.17 5.28 5.47
N MET A 420 -13.64 5.62 6.65
CA MET A 420 -13.04 5.16 7.91
C MET A 420 -14.02 4.34 8.76
N GLY A 421 -13.49 3.43 9.55
CA GLY A 421 -14.25 2.69 10.55
C GLY A 421 -13.42 2.42 11.80
N VAL A 422 -14.01 2.70 12.96
CA VAL A 422 -13.36 2.48 14.26
C VAL A 422 -14.21 1.50 15.07
N SER A 423 -13.65 0.32 15.31
CA SER A 423 -14.30 -0.77 16.02
C SER A 423 -13.73 -0.90 17.43
N ALA A 424 -14.62 -1.01 18.41
CA ALA A 424 -14.27 -1.13 19.82
C ALA A 424 -13.73 -2.50 20.23
N CYS A 425 -13.88 -3.51 19.38
CA CYS A 425 -13.43 -4.87 19.64
C CYS A 425 -13.29 -5.67 18.32
N MET A 426 -12.74 -6.87 18.43
CA MET A 426 -12.51 -7.79 17.30
C MET A 426 -13.79 -8.26 16.58
N HIS A 427 -14.98 -8.06 17.16
CA HIS A 427 -16.24 -8.31 16.45
C HIS A 427 -16.43 -7.36 15.25
N ASN A 428 -15.63 -6.30 15.15
CA ASN A 428 -15.49 -5.47 13.97
C ASN A 428 -16.82 -4.83 13.51
N GLY A 429 -17.61 -4.32 14.46
CA GLY A 429 -18.95 -3.78 14.17
C GLY A 429 -18.99 -2.57 13.25
N ALA A 430 -17.89 -1.82 13.14
CA ALA A 430 -17.77 -0.75 12.16
C ALA A 430 -17.40 -1.28 10.75
N GLY A 431 -17.04 -2.56 10.61
CA GLY A 431 -16.52 -3.13 9.37
C GLY A 431 -15.15 -2.57 8.99
N SER A 432 -14.34 -2.20 9.99
CA SER A 432 -13.04 -1.50 9.89
C SER A 432 -12.10 -2.14 8.85
N THR A 433 -12.02 -3.47 8.80
CA THR A 433 -11.14 -4.20 7.86
C THR A 433 -11.54 -4.10 6.38
N THR A 434 -12.64 -3.43 6.04
CA THR A 434 -13.07 -3.23 4.64
C THR A 434 -13.16 -1.75 4.25
N LYS A 435 -12.68 -0.88 5.13
CA LYS A 435 -12.62 0.57 4.95
C LYS A 435 -11.24 0.96 4.41
N ASP A 436 -11.14 2.13 3.78
CA ASP A 436 -9.86 2.68 3.33
C ASP A 436 -8.89 2.79 4.52
N ILE A 437 -9.41 3.17 5.70
CA ILE A 437 -8.70 3.13 6.98
C ILE A 437 -9.60 2.48 8.03
N GLY A 438 -9.08 1.51 8.77
CA GLY A 438 -9.81 0.76 9.78
C GLY A 438 -9.04 0.66 11.08
N VAL A 439 -9.71 0.87 12.21
CA VAL A 439 -9.14 0.63 13.55
C VAL A 439 -9.95 -0.44 14.25
N ILE A 440 -9.27 -1.38 14.91
CA ILE A 440 -9.86 -2.37 15.80
C ILE A 440 -9.13 -2.35 17.13
N LYS A 441 -9.84 -1.98 18.20
CA LYS A 441 -9.32 -2.06 19.57
C LYS A 441 -9.29 -3.52 20.05
N PHE A 442 -8.26 -3.86 20.82
CA PHE A 442 -8.13 -5.10 21.58
C PHE A 442 -7.48 -4.82 22.94
N ASP A 443 -7.30 -5.83 23.79
CA ASP A 443 -6.93 -5.64 25.20
C ASP A 443 -5.60 -4.90 25.43
N ARG A 444 -4.67 -4.94 24.46
CA ARG A 444 -3.32 -4.34 24.59
C ARG A 444 -3.05 -3.21 23.57
N GLY A 445 -4.08 -2.68 22.92
CA GLY A 445 -3.91 -1.57 21.97
C GLY A 445 -4.89 -1.62 20.80
N PHE A 446 -4.39 -1.26 19.62
CA PHE A 446 -5.19 -1.07 18.42
C PHE A 446 -4.50 -1.64 17.18
N GLU A 447 -5.21 -2.47 16.41
CA GLU A 447 -4.79 -2.83 15.06
C GLU A 447 -5.27 -1.74 14.09
N VAL A 448 -4.35 -1.18 13.30
CA VAL A 448 -4.66 -0.21 12.24
C VAL A 448 -4.53 -0.88 10.88
N TYR A 449 -5.56 -0.79 10.06
CA TYR A 449 -5.67 -1.39 8.73
C TYR A 449 -5.84 -0.30 7.67
N VAL A 450 -5.27 -0.51 6.48
CA VAL A 450 -5.36 0.45 5.36
C VAL A 450 -5.59 -0.25 4.01
N GLY A 451 -6.17 0.47 3.05
CA GLY A 451 -6.40 -0.03 1.69
C GLY A 451 -7.56 -1.03 1.56
N GLY A 452 -8.51 -1.03 2.50
CA GLY A 452 -9.73 -1.82 2.36
C GLY A 452 -10.72 -1.16 1.40
N SER A 453 -11.61 -1.95 0.80
CA SER A 453 -12.72 -1.41 0.01
C SER A 453 -13.95 -2.30 0.09
N SER A 454 -15.10 -1.73 0.43
CA SER A 454 -16.42 -2.39 0.32
C SER A 454 -17.15 -2.05 -1.00
N GLY A 455 -16.43 -1.53 -2.00
CA GLY A 455 -16.99 -1.09 -3.28
C GLY A 455 -17.12 -2.21 -4.31
N ARG A 456 -17.12 -1.85 -5.61
CA ARG A 456 -17.13 -2.80 -6.74
C ARG A 456 -15.99 -3.82 -6.65
N ASN A 457 -14.80 -3.35 -6.28
CA ASN A 457 -13.65 -4.19 -5.99
C ASN A 457 -13.58 -4.39 -4.48
N ALA A 458 -14.25 -5.43 -3.97
CA ALA A 458 -14.21 -5.76 -2.55
C ALA A 458 -12.81 -6.24 -2.16
N ARG A 459 -12.20 -5.59 -1.17
CA ARG A 459 -10.85 -5.90 -0.69
C ARG A 459 -10.78 -5.73 0.83
N THR A 460 -10.06 -6.64 1.48
CA THR A 460 -9.71 -6.51 2.89
C THR A 460 -8.51 -5.59 3.03
N GLY A 461 -8.56 -4.67 3.99
CA GLY A 461 -7.44 -3.81 4.34
C GLY A 461 -6.25 -4.61 4.85
N GLN A 462 -5.06 -4.10 4.57
CA GLN A 462 -3.79 -4.65 5.03
C GLN A 462 -3.45 -4.06 6.40
N LEU A 463 -2.95 -4.88 7.33
CA LEU A 463 -2.51 -4.40 8.63
C LEU A 463 -1.35 -3.41 8.43
N LEU A 464 -1.52 -2.15 8.79
CA LEU A 464 -0.48 -1.13 8.76
C LEU A 464 0.45 -1.29 9.97
N CYS A 465 -0.12 -1.24 11.18
CA CYS A 465 0.61 -1.35 12.44
C CYS A 465 -0.28 -1.91 13.57
N VAL A 466 0.36 -2.17 14.70
CA VAL A 466 -0.30 -2.35 15.99
C VAL A 466 0.21 -1.21 16.88
N ALA A 467 -0.68 -0.34 17.32
CA ALA A 467 -0.39 0.81 18.16
C ALA A 467 -0.82 0.53 19.61
N GLU A 468 -0.07 1.02 20.59
CA GLU A 468 -0.35 0.79 22.01
C GLU A 468 -1.39 1.78 22.55
N THR A 469 -1.39 3.02 22.04
CA THR A 469 -2.20 4.12 22.57
C THR A 469 -3.11 4.75 21.52
N GLU A 470 -4.17 5.42 21.97
CA GLU A 470 -5.08 6.18 21.10
C GLU A 470 -4.37 7.34 20.40
N GLU A 471 -3.40 7.96 21.07
CA GLU A 471 -2.56 9.04 20.52
C GLU A 471 -1.71 8.55 19.36
N GLU A 472 -1.08 7.38 19.49
CA GLU A 472 -0.29 6.78 18.42
C GLU A 472 -1.18 6.44 17.21
N VAL A 473 -2.38 5.89 17.44
CA VAL A 473 -3.35 5.64 16.35
C VAL A 473 -3.73 6.94 15.66
N TYR A 474 -3.98 7.99 16.44
CA TYR A 474 -4.36 9.31 15.93
C TYR A 474 -3.28 9.88 15.03
N GLU A 475 -2.02 9.90 15.47
CA GLU A 475 -0.88 10.36 14.68
C GLU A 475 -0.67 9.53 13.40
N ILE A 476 -0.70 8.19 13.50
CA ILE A 476 -0.46 7.31 12.35
C ILE A 476 -1.54 7.49 11.28
N ILE A 477 -2.80 7.62 11.67
CA ILE A 477 -3.90 7.81 10.72
C ILE A 477 -3.80 9.17 10.03
N LEU A 478 -3.53 10.24 10.77
CA LEU A 478 -3.40 11.57 10.19
C LEU A 478 -2.17 11.68 9.29
N GLY A 479 -1.04 11.10 9.70
CA GLY A 479 0.16 10.98 8.86
C GLY A 479 -0.12 10.18 7.59
N PHE A 480 -0.85 9.05 7.69
CA PHE A 480 -1.25 8.26 6.52
C PHE A 480 -2.12 9.07 5.55
N ILE A 481 -3.13 9.79 6.08
CA ILE A 481 -4.01 10.62 5.25
C ILE A 481 -3.20 11.73 4.57
N GLN A 482 -2.30 12.41 5.29
CA GLN A 482 -1.48 13.46 4.70
C GLN A 482 -0.53 12.91 3.63
N TYR A 483 0.13 11.78 3.90
CA TYR A 483 1.03 11.18 2.94
C TYR A 483 0.29 10.70 1.68
N TYR A 484 -0.92 10.17 1.84
CA TYR A 484 -1.81 9.86 0.71
C TYR A 484 -2.22 11.13 -0.06
N ARG A 485 -2.54 12.24 0.62
CA ARG A 485 -2.85 13.52 -0.04
C ARG A 485 -1.70 14.00 -0.90
N GLU A 486 -0.48 13.96 -0.38
CA GLU A 486 0.72 14.53 -1.03
C GLU A 486 1.29 13.66 -2.15
N THR A 487 1.04 12.34 -2.17
CA THR A 487 1.74 11.41 -3.08
C THR A 487 0.85 10.58 -4.00
N ALA A 488 -0.48 10.59 -3.81
CA ALA A 488 -1.38 9.88 -4.71
C ALA A 488 -1.83 10.74 -5.90
N LYS A 489 -2.08 10.07 -7.03
CA LYS A 489 -2.63 10.69 -8.24
C LYS A 489 -4.09 11.08 -8.00
N TYR A 490 -4.59 12.08 -8.73
CA TYR A 490 -5.98 12.47 -8.55
C TYR A 490 -6.91 11.32 -8.96
N ALA A 491 -7.95 11.09 -8.15
CA ALA A 491 -8.87 9.96 -8.27
C ALA A 491 -8.27 8.55 -8.09
N GLU A 492 -6.99 8.43 -7.73
CA GLU A 492 -6.38 7.16 -7.30
C GLU A 492 -6.90 6.77 -5.93
N ARG A 493 -7.42 5.56 -5.77
CA ARG A 493 -7.93 5.08 -4.47
C ARG A 493 -6.78 4.72 -3.54
N SER A 494 -7.04 4.78 -2.23
CA SER A 494 -6.07 4.41 -1.19
C SER A 494 -5.36 3.06 -1.44
N TRP A 495 -6.10 2.05 -1.88
CA TRP A 495 -5.53 0.73 -2.17
C TRP A 495 -4.74 0.66 -3.48
N GLU A 496 -5.10 1.45 -4.50
CA GLU A 496 -4.35 1.55 -5.76
C GLU A 496 -3.01 2.23 -5.48
N TRP A 497 -3.06 3.31 -4.69
CA TRP A 497 -1.88 4.01 -4.20
C TRP A 497 -0.98 3.11 -3.35
N ILE A 498 -1.53 2.31 -2.42
CA ILE A 498 -0.73 1.33 -1.65
C ILE A 498 -0.08 0.29 -2.55
N ASP A 499 -0.79 -0.21 -3.57
CA ASP A 499 -0.25 -1.20 -4.51
C ASP A 499 0.91 -0.58 -5.34
N ARG A 500 0.81 0.71 -5.72
CA ARG A 500 1.83 1.45 -6.47
C ARG A 500 3.04 1.83 -5.61
N VAL A 501 2.81 2.42 -4.44
CA VAL A 501 3.87 2.96 -3.55
C VAL A 501 4.49 1.89 -2.66
N ASN A 502 3.78 0.77 -2.44
CA ASN A 502 4.12 -0.33 -1.53
C ASN A 502 3.93 0.01 -0.05
N LEU A 503 3.15 -0.83 0.65
CA LEU A 503 2.88 -0.70 2.08
C LEU A 503 4.16 -0.66 2.95
N LEU A 504 5.22 -1.35 2.54
CA LEU A 504 6.50 -1.30 3.26
C LEU A 504 7.10 0.11 3.25
N HIS A 505 7.07 0.79 2.11
CA HIS A 505 7.57 2.16 2.02
C HIS A 505 6.70 3.12 2.84
N ILE A 506 5.38 2.96 2.79
CA ILE A 506 4.45 3.76 3.61
C ILE A 506 4.78 3.59 5.10
N ARG A 507 5.11 2.37 5.56
CA ARG A 507 5.55 2.14 6.94
C ARG A 507 6.89 2.82 7.25
N GLU A 508 7.87 2.77 6.36
CA GLU A 508 9.15 3.46 6.55
C GLU A 508 8.93 4.96 6.78
N VAL A 509 8.03 5.59 5.99
CA VAL A 509 7.69 7.00 6.13
C VAL A 509 6.95 7.29 7.44
N LEU A 510 5.92 6.49 7.77
CA LEU A 510 5.07 6.77 8.95
C LEU A 510 5.73 6.41 10.29
N PHE A 511 6.67 5.47 10.29
CA PHE A 511 7.37 5.05 11.52
C PHE A 511 8.65 5.84 11.77
N ASP A 512 9.14 6.57 10.77
CA ASP A 512 10.13 7.63 10.98
C ASP A 512 9.45 8.81 11.70
N GLN A 513 9.95 9.14 12.89
CA GLN A 513 9.34 10.15 13.74
C GLN A 513 9.45 11.56 13.15
N ASP A 514 10.55 11.87 12.46
CA ASP A 514 10.78 13.19 11.87
C ASP A 514 9.86 13.39 10.66
N LEU A 515 9.77 12.37 9.79
CA LEU A 515 8.85 12.40 8.64
C LEU A 515 7.38 12.45 9.08
N ARG A 516 6.98 11.64 10.07
CA ARG A 516 5.61 11.70 10.60
C ARG A 516 5.28 13.05 11.20
N SER A 517 6.19 13.65 11.97
CA SER A 517 5.98 14.98 12.56
C SER A 517 5.80 16.04 11.47
N GLN A 518 6.60 16.01 10.40
CA GLN A 518 6.45 16.92 9.27
C GLN A 518 5.09 16.79 8.58
N LEU A 519 4.60 15.56 8.37
CA LEU A 519 3.28 15.31 7.79
C LEU A 519 2.16 15.88 8.68
N LEU A 520 2.26 15.70 10.01
CA LEU A 520 1.27 16.23 10.94
C LEU A 520 1.29 17.76 10.96
N GLU A 521 2.46 18.39 10.95
CA GLU A 521 2.61 19.85 10.89
C GLU A 521 2.01 20.42 9.60
N ASN A 522 2.25 19.78 8.45
CA ASN A 522 1.65 20.18 7.17
C ASN A 522 0.12 20.09 7.22
N LEU A 523 -0.41 18.98 7.74
CA LEU A 523 -1.86 18.79 7.86
C LEU A 523 -2.50 19.81 8.81
N GLU A 524 -1.86 20.10 9.95
CA GLU A 524 -2.34 21.12 10.89
C GLU A 524 -2.28 22.52 10.28
N HIS A 525 -1.23 22.83 9.51
CA HIS A 525 -1.12 24.08 8.78
C HIS A 525 -2.32 24.27 7.85
N ASP A 526 -2.60 23.30 6.98
CA ASP A 526 -3.74 23.30 6.06
C ASP A 526 -5.07 23.50 6.80
N ALA A 527 -5.31 22.68 7.83
CA ALA A 527 -6.54 22.73 8.62
C ALA A 527 -6.73 24.08 9.33
N SER A 528 -5.65 24.70 9.79
CA SER A 528 -5.69 26.01 10.44
C SER A 528 -6.05 27.14 9.47
N GLN A 529 -5.60 27.06 8.21
CA GLN A 529 -5.94 28.04 7.18
C GLN A 529 -7.42 27.90 6.78
N HIS A 530 -7.90 26.68 6.56
CA HIS A 530 -9.32 26.43 6.29
C HIS A 530 -10.23 26.96 7.41
N LYS A 531 -9.88 26.73 8.69
CA LYS A 531 -10.66 27.24 9.84
C LYS A 531 -10.66 28.77 9.94
N LYS A 532 -9.52 29.43 9.70
CA LYS A 532 -9.42 30.91 9.75
C LYS A 532 -10.32 31.57 8.72
N ILE A 533 -10.40 30.99 7.52
CA ILE A 533 -11.16 31.58 6.42
C ILE A 533 -12.68 31.36 6.59
N LEU A 534 -13.09 30.20 7.13
CA LEU A 534 -14.49 29.94 7.51
C LEU A 534 -15.01 30.90 8.60
N LEU A 535 -14.12 31.34 9.50
CA LEU A 535 -14.47 32.30 10.56
C LEU A 535 -14.48 33.76 10.09
N SER A 536 -13.74 34.11 9.02
CA SER A 536 -13.76 35.47 8.43
C SER A 536 -14.98 35.75 7.54
N ASN A 537 -15.69 34.71 7.11
CA ASN A 537 -16.95 34.81 6.34
C ASN A 537 -18.21 34.81 7.24
N ARG A 538 -18.06 35.05 8.56
CA ARG A 538 -19.18 35.20 9.51
C ARG A 538 -19.70 36.62 9.61
#